data_AF-A0A970DPB8-F1
#
_entry.id   AF-A0A970DPB8-F1
#
_cell.length_a   1.000
_cell.length_b   1.000
_cell.length_c   1.000
_cell.angle_alpha   90.00
_cell.angle_beta   90.00
_cell.angle_gamma   90.00
#
_symmetry.space_group_name_H-M   'P 1'
#
loop_
_entity.id
_entity.type
_entity.pdbx_description
1 polymer ?
#
loop_
_entity_poly.entity_id
_entity_poly.type
_entity_poly.pdbx_seq_one_letter_code
_entity_poly.pdbx_strand_id
1 'polypeptide(L)' 'MAEYTRHIERIANVRKNENGDIIAVRTDKGNVYSIEEAINKVKANEISGVTVERDNSGKERLACNPTGLHSGFLDNVPEF' A
#
# COMPACT_ATOMS: atom_id res chain seq x y z
N MET A 1 13.51 -17.03 -24.07
CA MET A 1 13.74 -16.27 -22.83
C MET A 1 12.50 -15.42 -22.61
N ALA A 2 11.62 -15.82 -21.70
CA ALA A 2 10.42 -15.03 -21.40
C ALA A 2 10.84 -13.78 -20.63
N GLU A 3 10.57 -12.62 -21.19
CA GLU A 3 10.55 -11.36 -20.45
C GLU A 3 9.52 -11.51 -19.33
N TYR A 4 9.96 -11.84 -18.12
CA TYR A 4 9.15 -11.57 -16.94
C TYR A 4 9.14 -10.06 -16.80
N THR A 5 8.19 -9.38 -17.45
CA THR A 5 7.80 -8.05 -17.05
C THR A 5 7.55 -8.14 -15.54
N ARG A 6 8.45 -7.56 -14.73
CA ARG A 6 8.22 -7.42 -13.30
C ARG A 6 7.00 -6.52 -13.17
N HIS A 7 5.83 -7.13 -13.12
CA HIS A 7 4.61 -6.42 -12.84
C HIS A 7 4.65 -6.05 -11.37
N ILE A 8 5.10 -4.82 -11.12
CA ILE A 8 5.12 -4.22 -9.79
C ILE A 8 3.66 -4.06 -9.36
N GLU A 9 3.29 -4.75 -8.29
CA GLU A 9 1.91 -4.79 -7.79
C GLU A 9 1.48 -3.39 -7.32
N ARG A 10 0.21 -3.05 -7.48
CA ARG A 10 -0.37 -1.80 -6.97
C ARG A 10 -1.44 -2.10 -5.94
N ILE A 11 -1.57 -1.25 -4.92
CA ILE A 11 -2.64 -1.40 -3.94
C ILE A 11 -3.97 -1.00 -4.58
N ALA A 12 -4.92 -1.93 -4.60
CA ALA A 12 -6.25 -1.74 -5.15
C ALA A 12 -7.30 -1.50 -4.07
N ASN A 13 -7.20 -2.21 -2.93
CA ASN A 13 -8.11 -2.07 -1.80
C ASN A 13 -7.34 -2.07 -0.48
N VAL A 14 -7.98 -1.59 0.58
CA VAL A 14 -7.45 -1.69 1.95
C VAL A 14 -8.46 -2.34 2.88
N ARG A 15 -8.00 -2.84 4.02
CA ARG A 15 -8.87 -3.34 5.08
C ARG A 15 -8.62 -2.53 6.33
N LYS A 16 -9.68 -1.93 6.88
CA LYS A 16 -9.61 -1.20 8.15
C LYS A 16 -10.15 -2.06 9.31
N ASN A 17 -9.74 -1.72 10.52
CA ASN A 17 -10.33 -2.25 11.74
C ASN A 17 -11.53 -1.40 12.19
N GLU A 18 -12.16 -1.76 13.30
CA GLU A 18 -13.30 -1.03 13.89
C GLU A 18 -12.98 0.44 14.25
N ASN A 19 -11.70 0.77 14.42
CA ASN A 19 -11.24 2.14 14.71
C ASN A 19 -10.95 2.95 13.43
N GLY A 20 -11.13 2.36 12.24
CA GLY A 20 -10.79 2.97 10.96
C GLY A 20 -9.30 2.89 10.59
N ASP A 21 -8.47 2.18 11.37
CA ASP A 21 -7.07 1.98 11.04
C ASP A 21 -6.89 0.90 9.99
N ILE A 22 -6.10 1.21 8.96
CA ILE A 22 -5.67 0.23 7.97
C ILE A 22 -4.82 -0.85 8.65
N ILE A 23 -5.25 -2.10 8.53
CA ILE A 23 -4.58 -3.28 9.06
C ILE A 23 -4.03 -4.20 7.95
N ALA A 24 -4.62 -4.15 6.76
CA ALA A 24 -4.15 -4.90 5.60
C ALA A 24 -4.44 -4.16 4.29
N VAL A 25 -3.77 -4.58 3.22
CA VAL A 25 -3.91 -4.03 1.87
C VAL A 25 -4.04 -5.17 0.88
N ARG A 26 -4.81 -4.93 -0.18
CA ARG A 26 -4.99 -5.87 -1.29
C ARG A 26 -4.39 -5.27 -2.54
N THR A 27 -3.59 -6.06 -3.25
CA THR A 27 -3.02 -5.64 -4.53
C THR A 27 -4.00 -5.87 -5.68
N ASP A 28 -3.73 -5.25 -6.82
CA ASP A 28 -4.48 -5.44 -8.08
C ASP A 28 -4.51 -6.90 -8.54
N LYS A 29 -3.47 -7.68 -8.18
CA LYS A 29 -3.41 -9.13 -8.42
C LYS A 29 -4.35 -9.94 -7.52
N GLY A 30 -4.97 -9.31 -6.53
CA GLY A 30 -5.84 -9.94 -5.55
C GLY A 30 -5.11 -10.49 -4.33
N ASN A 31 -3.78 -10.32 -4.22
CA ASN A 31 -3.02 -10.72 -3.04
C ASN A 31 -3.33 -9.80 -1.87
N VAL A 32 -3.45 -10.36 -0.66
CA VAL A 32 -3.69 -9.58 0.56
C VAL A 32 -2.47 -9.66 1.45
N TYR A 33 -1.95 -8.50 1.85
CA TYR A 33 -0.79 -8.35 2.72
C TYR A 33 -1.18 -7.55 3.95
N SER A 34 -0.69 -7.93 5.13
CA SER A 34 -0.77 -7.10 6.34
C SER A 34 -0.02 -5.78 6.14
N ILE A 35 -0.32 -4.75 6.92
CA ILE A 35 0.39 -3.46 6.82
C ILE A 35 1.91 -3.62 6.92
N GLU A 36 2.40 -4.44 7.85
CA GLU A 36 3.83 -4.68 8.05
C GLU A 36 4.48 -5.35 6.83
N GLU A 37 3.83 -6.38 6.29
CA GLU A 37 4.27 -7.07 5.07
C GLU A 37 4.28 -6.12 3.88
N ALA A 38 3.22 -5.33 3.72
CA ALA A 38 3.14 -4.38 2.62
C ALA A 38 4.20 -3.27 2.74
N ILE A 39 4.52 -2.80 3.95
CA ILE A 39 5.66 -1.89 4.18
C ILE A 39 6.97 -2.51 3.70
N ASN A 40 7.23 -3.78 4.05
CA ASN A 40 8.43 -4.49 3.58
C ASN A 40 8.45 -4.62 2.06
N LYS A 41 7.31 -4.96 1.44
CA LYS A 41 7.20 -5.08 -0.02
C LYS A 41 7.39 -3.75 -0.76
N VAL A 42 6.88 -2.67 -0.20
CA VAL A 42 7.10 -1.31 -0.74
C VAL A 42 8.57 -0.93 -0.62
N LYS A 43 9.21 -1.18 0.54
CA LYS A 43 10.66 -0.99 0.73
C LYS A 43 11.48 -1.85 -0.25
N ALA A 44 11.04 -3.07 -0.52
CA ALA A 44 11.64 -3.99 -1.48
C ALA A 44 11.34 -3.66 -2.96
N ASN A 45 10.62 -2.57 -3.24
CA ASN A 45 10.19 -2.17 -4.60
C ASN A 45 9.33 -3.24 -5.32
N GLU A 46 8.62 -4.07 -4.57
CA GLU A 46 7.66 -5.05 -5.11
C GLU A 46 6.27 -4.44 -5.34
N ILE A 47 5.92 -3.43 -4.54
CA ILE A 47 4.66 -2.69 -4.64
C ILE A 47 4.95 -1.24 -5.05
N SER A 48 4.18 -0.72 -6.01
CA SER A 48 4.25 0.65 -6.52
C SER A 48 2.96 1.42 -6.28
N GLY A 49 3.04 2.74 -6.44
CA GLY A 49 1.91 3.65 -6.23
C GLY A 49 1.67 4.03 -4.77
N VAL A 50 2.49 3.52 -3.85
CA VAL A 50 2.48 3.87 -2.42
C VAL A 50 3.89 4.06 -1.89
N THR A 51 4.02 4.82 -0.81
CA THR A 51 5.26 5.04 -0.06
C THR A 51 5.04 4.70 1.40
N VAL A 52 6.14 4.48 2.12
CA VAL A 52 6.11 4.32 3.58
C VAL A 52 6.35 5.70 4.18
N GLU A 53 5.36 6.23 4.89
CA GLU A 53 5.47 7.47 5.65
C GLU A 53 5.44 7.16 7.15
N ARG A 54 6.05 8.05 7.94
CA ARG A 54 6.06 7.93 9.39
C ARG A 54 5.09 8.94 9.96
N ASP A 55 4.11 8.48 10.73
CA ASP A 55 3.19 9.35 11.45
C ASP A 55 3.91 10.15 12.55
N ASN A 56 3.29 11.20 13.08
CA ASN A 56 3.84 12.02 14.16
C ASN A 56 4.16 11.19 15.42
N SER A 57 3.48 10.05 15.60
CA SER A 57 3.78 9.09 16.68
C SER A 57 4.97 8.15 16.40
N GLY A 58 5.64 8.29 15.26
CA GLY A 58 6.78 7.44 14.88
C GLY A 58 6.40 6.11 14.21
N LYS A 59 5.11 5.81 14.06
CA LYS A 59 4.61 4.58 13.43
C LYS A 59 4.68 4.68 11.90
N GLU A 60 5.28 3.68 11.25
CA GLU A 60 5.29 3.58 9.80
C GLU A 60 3.89 3.20 9.28
N ARG A 61 3.39 3.95 8.30
CA ARG A 61 2.12 3.73 7.61
C ARG A 61 2.34 3.83 6.10
N LEU A 62 1.46 3.19 5.34
CA LEU A 62 1.47 3.30 3.89
C LEU A 62 0.67 4.52 3.44
N ALA A 63 1.30 5.35 2.63
CA ALA A 63 0.70 6.53 2.01
C ALA A 63 0.56 6.33 0.49
N CYS A 64 -0.52 6.83 -0.09
CA CYS A 64 -0.66 6.83 -1.54
C CYS A 64 0.33 7.83 -2.11
N ASN A 65 1.21 7.37 -3.00
CA ASN A 65 2.17 8.26 -3.66
C ASN A 65 1.51 8.77 -4.94
N PRO A 66 1.08 10.03 -5.00
CA PRO A 66 0.45 10.57 -6.18
C PRO A 66 1.57 11.18 -7.01
N THR A 67 1.73 10.70 -8.24
CA THR A 67 2.42 11.48 -9.26
C THR A 67 1.59 12.71 -9.63
N GLY A 68 1.45 13.66 -8.70
CA GLY A 68 1.30 15.08 -9.04
C GLY A 68 0.16 15.89 -8.44
N LEU A 69 -0.93 15.33 -7.89
CA LEU A 69 -2.13 16.17 -7.59
C LEU A 69 -2.90 15.90 -6.28
N HIS A 70 -2.63 14.82 -5.54
CA HIS A 70 -3.39 14.57 -4.29
C HIS A 70 -2.64 13.67 -3.31
N SER A 71 -1.75 14.24 -2.50
CA SER A 71 -1.03 13.51 -1.44
C SER A 71 -2.00 13.15 -0.30
N GLY A 72 -2.11 11.87 0.02
CA GLY A 72 -2.95 11.42 1.13
C GLY A 72 -2.67 9.97 1.53
N PHE A 73 -3.00 9.61 2.76
CA PHE A 73 -2.96 8.22 3.22
C PHE A 73 -3.95 7.37 2.40
N LEU A 74 -3.76 6.05 2.42
CA LEU A 74 -4.66 5.06 1.82
C LEU A 74 -6.10 5.07 2.39
N ASP A 75 -6.46 6.07 3.20
CA ASP A 75 -7.76 6.21 3.85
C ASP A 75 -8.92 6.37 2.85
N ASN A 76 -8.66 6.95 1.68
CA ASN A 76 -9.65 7.10 0.60
C ASN A 76 -9.72 5.89 -0.34
N VAL A 77 -8.96 4.82 -0.08
CA VAL A 77 -9.00 3.61 -0.91
C VAL A 77 -10.20 2.73 -0.49
N PRO A 78 -10.96 2.18 -1.45
CA PRO A 78 -12.10 1.34 -1.14
C PRO A 78 -11.73 0.14 -0.29
N GLU A 79 -12.59 -0.16 0.68
CA GLU A 79 -12.48 -1.34 1.53
C GLU A 79 -12.98 -2.60 0.81
N PHE A 80 -12.48 -3.77 1.21
CA PHE A 80 -12.85 -5.08 0.66
C PHE A 80 -13.22 -6.09 1.73
#